data_AF-A0AAD9GKR5-F1
#
_entry.id   AF-A0AAD9GKR5-F1
#
_cell.length_a   1.000
_cell.length_b   1.000
_cell.length_c   1.000
_cell.angle_alpha   90.00
_cell.angle_beta   90.00
_cell.angle_gamma   90.00
#
_symmetry.space_group_name_H-M   'P 1'
#
loop_
_entity.id
_entity.type
_entity.pdbx_description
1 polymer ?
#
loop_
_entity_poly.entity_id
_entity_poly.type
_entity_poly.pdbx_seq_one_letter_code
_entity_poly.pdbx_strand_id
1 'polypeptide(L)'
;MIKLGILILMLRNLHSPLPAETVDYRTWYASAKNTFNRGKSTYEAILKEVQEREDECIIRHQRDSSPSQISNSTGHGDTETGSFTCLNQLQQTDSKSTYDIDDDVAEISNASWQQRVLAEGGCWQYVLKQVNALDIDKCDVKGEVSRSLIALAKTKCHFIRSGRAFPLAHHGCLLNPTAIDEKKLGIFTEKYETNPCRENYYNNECEKLKAEIVAQCTNPLIMSESAFQMYHADLNHIDDICFYLQSGEWNRRTEVNINRLGEAAIKLINSQQIIESFLKKVQKSQDENIQKANKLTTWMDSLRDDVHDVFNILEIITSYQRKIFGM
;
A
#
# COMPACT_ATOMS: atom_id res chain seq x y z
N MET A 1 44.40 -22.37 -35.43
CA MET A 1 43.23 -23.28 -35.27
C MET A 1 42.86 -23.63 -33.82
N ILE A 2 43.70 -23.39 -32.81
CA ILE A 2 43.38 -23.77 -31.40
C ILE A 2 42.56 -22.69 -30.66
N LYS A 3 42.52 -21.44 -31.13
CA LYS A 3 41.77 -20.34 -30.47
C LYS A 3 40.27 -20.29 -30.75
N LEU A 4 39.74 -21.05 -31.72
CA LEU A 4 38.30 -21.09 -32.02
C LEU A 4 37.54 -22.16 -31.20
N GLY A 5 38.25 -23.21 -30.73
CA GLY A 5 37.65 -24.31 -29.97
C GLY A 5 37.33 -23.96 -28.51
N ILE A 6 38.09 -23.06 -27.89
CA ILE A 6 37.89 -22.65 -26.49
C ILE A 6 36.68 -21.71 -26.34
N LEU A 7 36.39 -20.88 -27.36
CA LEU A 7 35.22 -19.99 -27.35
C LEU A 7 33.89 -20.77 -27.44
N ILE A 8 33.87 -21.89 -28.18
CA ILE A 8 32.70 -22.74 -28.34
C ILE A 8 32.42 -23.57 -27.06
N LEU A 9 33.46 -23.98 -26.33
CA LEU A 9 33.32 -24.67 -25.04
C LEU A 9 32.83 -23.73 -23.91
N MET A 10 33.22 -22.45 -23.94
CA MET A 10 32.69 -21.45 -23.00
C MET A 10 31.21 -21.12 -23.27
N LEU A 11 30.77 -21.08 -24.54
CA LEU A 11 29.38 -20.80 -24.91
C LEU A 11 28.43 -21.99 -24.64
N ARG A 12 28.93 -23.23 -24.58
CA ARG A 12 28.12 -24.40 -24.23
C ARG A 12 27.85 -24.54 -22.72
N ASN A 13 28.68 -23.96 -21.86
CA ASN A 13 28.48 -24.01 -20.40
C ASN A 13 27.52 -22.95 -19.84
N LEU A 14 27.06 -21.99 -20.66
CA LEU A 14 26.00 -21.04 -20.28
C LEU A 14 24.57 -21.60 -20.41
N HIS A 15 24.41 -22.86 -20.84
CA HIS A 15 23.10 -23.50 -21.04
C HIS A 15 22.77 -24.58 -20.00
N SER A 16 23.43 -24.55 -18.83
CA SER A 16 22.89 -25.27 -17.68
C SER A 16 21.65 -24.49 -17.22
N PRO A 17 20.41 -25.01 -17.36
CA PRO A 17 19.29 -24.36 -16.72
C PRO A 17 19.58 -24.43 -15.23
N LEU A 18 19.73 -23.25 -14.61
CA LEU A 18 19.58 -23.11 -13.17
C LEU A 18 18.32 -23.89 -12.80
N PRO A 19 18.33 -24.69 -11.71
CA PRO A 19 17.10 -25.32 -11.25
C PRO A 19 16.10 -24.19 -11.07
N ALA A 20 15.10 -24.15 -11.93
CA ALA A 20 13.94 -23.33 -11.72
C ALA A 20 13.29 -23.92 -10.48
N GLU A 21 13.63 -23.41 -9.30
CA GLU A 21 12.66 -23.32 -8.23
C GLU A 21 11.51 -22.52 -8.83
N THR A 22 10.56 -23.26 -9.42
CA THR A 22 9.27 -22.74 -9.80
C THR A 22 8.58 -22.40 -8.48
N VAL A 23 8.90 -21.23 -7.93
CA VAL A 23 7.99 -20.55 -7.00
C VAL A 23 6.70 -20.44 -7.79
N ASP A 24 5.75 -21.32 -7.46
CA ASP A 24 4.49 -21.41 -8.18
C ASP A 24 3.68 -20.15 -7.87
N TYR A 25 3.92 -19.10 -8.66
CA TYR A 25 3.31 -17.79 -8.56
C TYR A 25 1.78 -17.85 -8.54
N ARG A 26 1.17 -18.92 -9.09
CA ARG A 26 -0.29 -19.14 -9.02
C ARG A 26 -0.77 -19.43 -7.61
N THR A 27 0.01 -20.17 -6.82
CA THR A 27 -0.36 -20.52 -5.43
C THR A 27 -0.25 -19.33 -4.49
N TRP A 28 0.79 -18.52 -4.66
CA TRP A 28 0.97 -17.29 -3.89
C TRP A 28 -0.13 -16.25 -4.21
N TYR A 29 -0.45 -16.05 -5.49
CA TYR A 29 -1.52 -15.15 -5.89
C TYR A 29 -2.90 -15.59 -5.38
N ALA A 30 -3.19 -16.90 -5.40
CA ALA A 30 -4.44 -17.42 -4.85
C ALA A 30 -4.54 -17.18 -3.34
N SER A 31 -3.46 -17.42 -2.59
CA SER A 31 -3.41 -17.18 -1.14
C SER A 31 -3.58 -15.69 -0.80
N ALA A 32 -2.87 -14.81 -1.50
CA ALA A 32 -2.98 -13.36 -1.35
C ALA A 32 -4.39 -12.86 -1.69
N LYS A 33 -4.98 -13.34 -2.79
CA LYS A 33 -6.35 -13.00 -3.19
C LYS A 33 -7.39 -13.45 -2.16
N ASN A 34 -7.22 -14.64 -1.59
CA ASN A 34 -8.12 -15.12 -0.54
C ASN A 34 -8.02 -14.26 0.72
N THR A 35 -6.81 -13.93 1.14
CA THR A 35 -6.54 -13.04 2.28
C THR A 35 -7.13 -11.65 2.07
N PHE A 36 -6.96 -11.06 0.88
CA PHE A 36 -7.61 -9.81 0.49
C PHE A 36 -9.13 -9.87 0.61
N ASN A 37 -9.76 -10.92 0.07
CA ASN A 37 -11.21 -11.07 0.11
C ASN A 37 -11.73 -11.27 1.54
N ARG A 38 -11.02 -12.03 2.38
CA ARG A 38 -11.36 -12.18 3.80
C ARG A 38 -11.24 -10.85 4.54
N GLY A 39 -10.17 -10.10 4.30
CA GLY A 39 -9.96 -8.78 4.89
C GLY A 39 -11.06 -7.80 4.51
N LYS A 40 -11.38 -7.72 3.22
CA LYS A 40 -12.49 -6.92 2.70
C LYS A 40 -13.82 -7.31 3.35
N SER A 41 -14.15 -8.60 3.34
CA SER A 41 -15.40 -9.10 3.92
C SER A 41 -15.50 -8.83 5.41
N THR A 42 -14.39 -8.92 6.14
CA THR A 42 -14.35 -8.65 7.58
C THR A 42 -14.55 -7.16 7.86
N TYR A 43 -13.88 -6.30 7.10
CA TYR A 43 -14.05 -4.84 7.19
C TYR A 43 -15.50 -4.42 6.89
N GLU A 44 -16.08 -4.96 5.82
CA GLU A 44 -17.50 -4.74 5.47
C GLU A 44 -18.45 -5.28 6.54
N ALA A 45 -18.12 -6.40 7.20
CA ALA A 45 -18.91 -6.92 8.31
C ALA A 45 -18.91 -5.99 9.52
N ILE A 46 -17.77 -5.39 9.89
CA ILE A 46 -17.69 -4.39 10.97
C ILE A 46 -18.56 -3.18 10.62
N LEU A 47 -18.46 -2.65 9.40
CA LEU A 47 -19.30 -1.55 8.92
C LEU A 47 -20.79 -1.89 9.03
N LYS A 48 -21.15 -3.10 8.62
CA LYS A 48 -22.54 -3.58 8.66
C LYS A 48 -23.07 -3.68 10.09
N GLU A 49 -22.28 -4.19 11.04
CA GLU A 49 -22.69 -4.26 12.46
C GLU A 49 -23.00 -2.86 13.00
N VAL A 50 -22.15 -1.85 12.73
CA VAL A 50 -22.43 -0.47 13.15
C VAL A 50 -23.70 0.06 12.51
N GLN A 51 -23.89 -0.16 11.20
CA GLN A 51 -25.07 0.31 10.48
C GLN A 51 -26.36 -0.33 11.01
N GLU A 52 -26.36 -1.63 11.30
CA GLU A 52 -27.53 -2.31 11.85
C GLU A 52 -27.90 -1.77 13.24
N ARG A 53 -26.92 -1.40 14.07
CA ARG A 53 -27.19 -0.75 15.37
C ARG A 53 -27.73 0.67 15.22
N GLU A 54 -27.23 1.43 14.24
CA GLU A 54 -27.73 2.76 13.89
C GLU A 54 -29.18 2.69 13.40
N ASP A 55 -29.51 1.75 12.51
CA ASP A 55 -30.87 1.55 12.00
C ASP A 55 -31.84 1.17 13.14
N GLU A 56 -31.40 0.30 14.06
CA GLU A 56 -32.16 -0.08 15.25
C GLU A 56 -32.39 1.11 16.21
N CYS A 57 -31.39 1.98 16.35
CA CYS A 57 -31.50 3.25 17.07
C CYS A 57 -32.57 4.17 16.44
N ILE A 58 -32.49 4.37 15.12
CA ILE A 58 -33.40 5.27 14.37
C ILE A 58 -34.85 4.80 14.46
N ILE A 59 -35.11 3.50 14.20
CA ILE A 59 -36.47 2.94 14.17
C ILE A 59 -37.21 3.17 15.50
N ARG A 60 -36.49 3.18 16.63
CA ARG A 60 -37.11 3.38 17.95
C ARG A 60 -37.21 4.84 18.35
N HIS A 61 -36.21 5.68 18.05
CA HIS A 61 -36.33 7.11 18.29
C HIS A 61 -37.48 7.75 17.50
N GLN A 62 -37.75 7.29 16.29
CA GLN A 62 -38.92 7.71 15.50
C GLN A 62 -40.26 7.27 16.10
N ARG A 63 -40.29 6.26 16.98
CA ARG A 63 -41.50 5.83 17.71
C ARG A 63 -41.72 6.62 19.00
N ASP A 64 -40.64 7.07 19.65
CA ASP A 64 -40.70 7.80 20.92
C ASP A 64 -40.79 9.33 20.74
N SER A 65 -40.35 9.85 19.59
CA SER A 65 -40.49 11.27 19.26
C SER A 65 -41.75 11.54 18.42
N SER A 66 -42.67 12.35 18.96
CA SER A 66 -43.61 13.10 18.12
C SER A 66 -42.83 13.88 17.05
N PRO A 67 -43.38 14.06 15.82
CA PRO A 67 -42.66 14.48 14.62
C PRO A 67 -42.29 15.97 14.61
N SER A 68 -41.52 16.42 15.61
CA SER A 68 -41.06 17.79 15.72
C SER A 68 -39.75 17.83 16.49
N GLN A 69 -38.66 17.49 15.81
CA GLN A 69 -37.32 18.09 15.92
C GLN A 69 -36.26 17.17 15.30
N ILE A 70 -36.30 17.01 13.97
CA ILE A 70 -35.08 16.72 13.21
C ILE A 70 -34.64 18.06 12.62
N SER A 71 -33.95 18.85 13.42
CA SER A 71 -33.24 20.02 12.92
C SER A 71 -32.00 19.55 12.19
N ASN A 72 -32.02 19.69 10.86
CA ASN A 72 -30.84 19.60 10.00
C ASN A 72 -29.76 20.57 10.51
N SER A 73 -28.73 20.05 11.17
CA SER A 73 -27.47 20.78 11.35
C SER A 73 -26.58 20.45 10.14
N THR A 74 -26.62 21.34 9.17
CA THR A 74 -25.69 21.38 8.05
C THR A 74 -24.34 21.86 8.58
N GLY A 75 -23.41 20.94 8.82
CA GLY A 75 -22.01 21.19 9.17
C GLY A 75 -21.10 20.65 8.06
N HIS A 76 -20.24 21.51 7.56
CA HIS A 76 -19.41 21.35 6.37
C HIS A 76 -18.13 20.55 6.68
N GLY A 77 -17.78 19.58 5.82
CA GLY A 77 -16.41 19.02 5.70
C GLY A 77 -16.15 17.72 6.45
N ASP A 78 -16.41 16.58 5.78
CA ASP A 78 -15.42 15.54 5.48
C ASP A 78 -16.14 14.30 4.92
N THR A 79 -15.82 13.99 3.67
CA THR A 79 -16.24 12.78 2.97
C THR A 79 -15.59 11.55 3.59
N GLU A 80 -16.36 10.44 3.69
CA GLU A 80 -15.93 9.07 4.01
C GLU A 80 -15.99 8.62 5.49
N THR A 81 -17.19 8.58 6.07
CA THR A 81 -17.72 7.50 6.92
C THR A 81 -19.17 7.87 7.25
N GLY A 82 -20.10 6.90 7.20
CA GLY A 82 -21.52 7.19 7.46
C GLY A 82 -21.69 7.91 8.80
N SER A 83 -22.29 9.10 8.79
CA SER A 83 -22.58 9.85 10.01
C SER A 83 -23.65 9.10 10.81
N PHE A 84 -23.21 8.26 11.76
CA PHE A 84 -24.04 7.52 12.70
C PHE A 84 -24.71 8.49 13.69
N THR A 85 -25.73 9.19 13.20
CA THR A 85 -26.28 10.40 13.81
C THR A 85 -27.09 10.07 15.05
N CYS A 86 -27.86 8.98 15.03
CA CYS A 86 -28.67 8.54 16.15
C CYS A 86 -27.81 8.06 17.32
N LEU A 87 -26.84 7.17 17.06
CA LEU A 87 -25.90 6.70 18.08
C LEU A 87 -25.09 7.85 18.68
N ASN A 88 -24.59 8.77 17.85
CA ASN A 88 -23.82 9.93 18.31
C ASN A 88 -24.69 10.91 19.14
N GLN A 89 -25.93 11.15 18.74
CA GLN A 89 -26.85 12.01 19.49
C GLN A 89 -27.17 11.42 20.86
N LEU A 90 -27.46 10.12 20.92
CA LEU A 90 -27.75 9.43 22.18
C LEU A 90 -26.58 9.45 23.17
N GLN A 91 -25.35 9.29 22.66
CA GLN A 91 -24.13 9.39 23.47
C GLN A 91 -23.90 10.79 24.04
N GLN A 92 -24.43 11.84 23.40
CA GLN A 92 -24.29 13.25 23.82
C GLN A 92 -25.41 13.72 24.76
N THR A 93 -26.63 13.19 24.61
CA THR A 93 -27.79 13.66 25.38
C THR A 93 -27.86 13.14 26.80
N ASP A 94 -27.23 12.00 27.09
CA ASP A 94 -27.25 11.40 28.42
C ASP A 94 -25.86 11.52 29.07
N SER A 95 -25.76 12.32 30.12
CA SER A 95 -24.54 12.41 30.97
C SER A 95 -24.19 11.10 31.68
N LYS A 96 -25.03 10.07 31.56
CA LYS A 96 -24.84 8.70 32.05
C LYS A 96 -24.69 7.64 30.95
N SER A 97 -24.80 7.98 29.65
CA SER A 97 -24.85 7.00 28.53
C SER A 97 -23.69 7.09 27.53
N THR A 98 -22.65 7.87 27.81
CA THR A 98 -21.47 7.85 26.94
C THR A 98 -20.83 6.47 27.07
N TYR A 99 -21.00 5.66 26.03
CA TYR A 99 -20.44 4.32 25.99
C TYR A 99 -18.92 4.41 26.16
N ASP A 100 -18.40 3.78 27.20
CA ASP A 100 -16.98 3.51 27.34
C ASP A 100 -16.73 2.04 26.97
N ILE A 101 -15.76 1.81 26.10
CA ILE A 101 -15.31 0.44 25.75
C ILE A 101 -14.81 -0.30 26.99
N ASP A 102 -14.56 0.37 28.11
CA ASP A 102 -14.14 -0.23 29.38
C ASP A 102 -15.29 -0.56 30.36
N ASP A 103 -16.55 -0.32 29.99
CA ASP A 103 -17.74 -0.63 30.82
C ASP A 103 -17.92 -2.14 31.09
N ASP A 104 -18.55 -2.47 32.22
CA ASP A 104 -18.83 -3.86 32.61
C ASP A 104 -19.97 -4.47 31.78
N VAL A 105 -19.65 -5.55 31.06
CA VAL A 105 -20.62 -6.30 30.25
C VAL A 105 -21.77 -6.86 31.10
N ALA A 106 -21.51 -7.26 32.34
CA ALA A 106 -22.54 -7.79 33.23
C ALA A 106 -23.56 -6.71 33.60
N GLU A 107 -23.11 -5.48 33.86
CA GLU A 107 -24.01 -4.34 34.11
C GLU A 107 -24.83 -4.00 32.86
N ILE A 108 -24.19 -3.99 31.68
CA ILE A 108 -24.85 -3.75 30.40
C ILE A 108 -25.90 -4.84 30.11
N SER A 109 -25.60 -6.11 30.40
CA SER A 109 -26.51 -7.23 30.11
C SER A 109 -27.83 -7.13 30.88
N ASN A 110 -27.78 -6.54 32.08
CA ASN A 110 -28.94 -6.30 32.95
C ASN A 110 -29.57 -4.93 32.72
N ALA A 111 -28.99 -4.10 31.85
CA ALA A 111 -29.46 -2.78 31.54
C ALA A 111 -30.71 -2.81 30.65
N SER A 112 -31.33 -1.64 30.48
CA SER A 112 -32.40 -1.47 29.50
C SER A 112 -31.93 -1.85 28.09
N TRP A 113 -32.85 -2.30 27.24
CA TRP A 113 -32.53 -2.61 25.84
C TRP A 113 -31.85 -1.43 25.14
N GLN A 114 -32.24 -0.19 25.45
CA GLN A 114 -31.64 1.03 24.90
C GLN A 114 -30.15 1.11 25.24
N GLN A 115 -29.78 0.87 26.50
CA GLN A 115 -28.39 0.88 26.95
C GLN A 115 -27.57 -0.24 26.29
N ARG A 116 -28.19 -1.39 26.02
CA ARG A 116 -27.53 -2.50 25.30
C ARG A 116 -27.25 -2.17 23.84
N VAL A 117 -28.23 -1.62 23.12
CA VAL A 117 -28.04 -1.19 21.72
C VAL A 117 -26.99 -0.08 21.64
N LEU A 118 -27.01 0.85 22.60
CA LEU A 118 -26.00 1.89 22.71
C LEU A 118 -24.60 1.34 22.99
N ALA A 119 -24.50 0.37 23.90
CA ALA A 119 -23.22 -0.24 24.21
C ALA A 119 -22.67 -1.05 23.04
N GLU A 120 -23.51 -1.84 22.37
CA GLU A 120 -23.12 -2.60 21.18
C GLU A 120 -22.73 -1.65 20.03
N GLY A 121 -23.55 -0.64 19.73
CA GLY A 121 -23.29 0.34 18.68
C GLY A 121 -22.03 1.15 18.95
N GLY A 122 -21.88 1.68 20.17
CA GLY A 122 -20.67 2.40 20.60
C GLY A 122 -19.41 1.53 20.54
N CYS A 123 -19.52 0.25 20.88
CA CYS A 123 -18.40 -0.70 20.80
C CYS A 123 -17.92 -0.85 19.35
N TRP A 124 -18.84 -1.11 18.43
CA TRP A 124 -18.50 -1.28 17.03
C TRP A 124 -18.03 0.01 16.39
N GLN A 125 -18.56 1.18 16.80
CA GLN A 125 -18.04 2.48 16.38
C GLN A 125 -16.59 2.68 16.84
N TYR A 126 -16.27 2.33 18.09
CA TYR A 126 -14.90 2.37 18.60
C TYR A 126 -13.98 1.49 17.76
N VAL A 127 -14.35 0.22 17.53
CA VAL A 127 -13.57 -0.73 16.72
C VAL A 127 -13.37 -0.20 15.30
N LEU A 128 -14.43 0.26 14.65
CA LEU A 128 -14.36 0.82 13.30
C LEU A 128 -13.41 2.03 13.23
N LYS A 129 -13.49 2.93 14.22
CA LYS A 129 -12.59 4.08 14.32
C LYS A 129 -11.12 3.65 14.42
N GLN A 130 -10.82 2.65 15.26
CA GLN A 130 -9.45 2.16 15.41
C GLN A 130 -8.96 1.45 14.14
N VAL A 131 -9.82 0.64 13.50
CA VAL A 131 -9.50 -0.03 12.23
C VAL A 131 -9.24 0.98 11.11
N ASN A 132 -10.04 2.03 11.01
CA ASN A 132 -9.85 3.09 10.00
C ASN A 132 -8.60 3.93 10.24
N ALA A 133 -8.08 3.93 11.48
CA ALA A 133 -6.83 4.59 11.82
C ALA A 133 -5.58 3.75 11.47
N LEU A 134 -5.75 2.49 11.03
CA LEU A 134 -4.65 1.64 10.58
C LEU A 134 -4.09 2.15 9.24
N ASP A 135 -2.76 2.16 9.15
CA ASP A 135 -2.00 2.51 7.95
C ASP A 135 -0.89 1.47 7.72
N ILE A 136 -0.04 1.71 6.73
CA ILE A 136 1.03 0.77 6.36
C ILE A 136 1.96 0.48 7.55
N ASP A 137 2.33 1.50 8.33
CA ASP A 137 3.27 1.35 9.45
C ASP A 137 2.61 0.65 10.65
N LYS A 138 1.33 0.92 10.91
CA LYS A 138 0.56 0.27 12.00
C LYS A 138 0.15 -1.17 11.66
N CYS A 139 0.04 -1.48 10.38
CA CYS A 139 -0.17 -2.84 9.91
C CYS A 139 1.14 -3.65 9.79
N ASP A 140 2.28 -3.04 10.10
CA ASP A 140 3.58 -3.70 10.20
C ASP A 140 3.88 -4.14 11.65
N VAL A 141 5.09 -4.63 11.91
CA VAL A 141 5.57 -5.08 13.23
C VAL A 141 5.41 -4.01 14.31
N LYS A 142 5.57 -2.73 13.97
CA LYS A 142 5.47 -1.62 14.93
C LYS A 142 4.07 -1.45 15.53
N GLY A 143 3.02 -1.88 14.83
CA GLY A 143 1.64 -1.80 15.30
C GLY A 143 1.04 -3.12 15.76
N GLU A 144 1.84 -4.17 15.97
CA GLU A 144 1.38 -5.48 16.47
C GLU A 144 0.55 -5.36 17.75
N VAL A 145 1.00 -4.55 18.69
CA VAL A 145 0.31 -4.31 19.95
C VAL A 145 -0.99 -3.54 19.74
N SER A 146 -0.97 -2.52 18.89
CA SER A 146 -2.19 -1.79 18.51
C SER A 146 -3.22 -2.70 17.82
N ARG A 147 -2.81 -3.60 16.91
CA ARG A 147 -3.70 -4.61 16.30
C ARG A 147 -4.28 -5.56 17.34
N SER A 148 -3.48 -5.99 18.31
CA SER A 148 -3.92 -6.83 19.43
C SER A 148 -4.98 -6.13 20.28
N LEU A 149 -4.81 -4.84 20.56
CA LEU A 149 -5.81 -4.05 21.30
C LEU A 149 -7.12 -3.91 20.53
N ILE A 150 -7.05 -3.68 19.21
CA ILE A 150 -8.23 -3.64 18.34
C ILE A 150 -8.96 -4.98 18.33
N ALA A 151 -8.22 -6.09 18.26
CA ALA A 151 -8.79 -7.43 18.35
C ALA A 151 -9.51 -7.66 19.68
N LEU A 152 -8.91 -7.26 20.81
CA LEU A 152 -9.57 -7.33 22.12
C LEU A 152 -10.85 -6.49 22.19
N ALA A 153 -10.85 -5.27 21.62
CA ALA A 153 -12.05 -4.44 21.53
C ALA A 153 -13.15 -5.10 20.69
N LYS A 154 -12.79 -5.67 19.53
CA LYS A 154 -13.71 -6.44 18.69
C LYS A 154 -14.30 -7.64 19.43
N THR A 155 -13.46 -8.37 20.15
CA THR A 155 -13.88 -9.50 21.00
C THR A 155 -14.85 -9.03 22.08
N LYS A 156 -14.59 -7.90 22.73
CA LYS A 156 -15.49 -7.32 23.73
C LYS A 156 -16.86 -6.98 23.14
N CYS A 157 -16.94 -6.44 21.91
CA CYS A 157 -18.22 -6.15 21.26
C CYS A 157 -19.10 -7.39 21.09
N HIS A 158 -18.50 -8.51 20.69
CA HIS A 158 -19.20 -9.79 20.62
C HIS A 158 -19.64 -10.28 22.01
N PHE A 159 -18.84 -10.05 23.05
CA PHE A 159 -19.18 -10.42 24.42
C PHE A 159 -20.34 -9.58 24.98
N ILE A 160 -20.37 -8.27 24.70
CA ILE A 160 -21.49 -7.38 25.01
C ILE A 160 -22.79 -7.95 24.42
N ARG A 161 -22.78 -8.28 23.12
CA ARG A 161 -23.94 -8.85 22.44
C ARG A 161 -24.41 -10.16 23.06
N SER A 162 -23.47 -11.02 23.44
CA SER A 162 -23.78 -12.32 24.05
C SER A 162 -24.14 -12.26 25.53
N GLY A 163 -23.95 -11.12 26.20
CA GLY A 163 -24.10 -10.97 27.66
C GLY A 163 -23.11 -11.79 28.48
N ARG A 164 -21.97 -12.17 27.90
CA ARG A 164 -20.93 -12.95 28.59
C ARG A 164 -19.92 -12.02 29.25
N ALA A 165 -19.43 -12.41 30.42
CA ALA A 165 -18.41 -11.64 31.13
C ALA A 165 -17.12 -11.53 30.31
N PHE A 166 -16.54 -10.34 30.32
CA PHE A 166 -15.25 -10.01 29.71
C PHE A 166 -14.35 -9.36 30.77
N PRO A 167 -13.01 -9.44 30.67
CA PRO A 167 -12.11 -8.74 31.58
C PRO A 167 -12.47 -7.27 31.80
N LEU A 168 -12.20 -6.80 33.02
CA LEU A 168 -12.59 -5.48 33.51
C LEU A 168 -11.37 -4.60 33.77
N ALA A 169 -11.60 -3.30 33.89
CA ALA A 169 -10.58 -2.29 34.18
C ALA A 169 -9.72 -2.61 35.42
N HIS A 170 -10.32 -3.13 36.50
CA HIS A 170 -9.59 -3.47 37.73
C HIS A 170 -8.65 -4.67 37.58
N HIS A 171 -8.85 -5.49 36.54
CA HIS A 171 -7.92 -6.55 36.15
C HIS A 171 -6.78 -6.03 35.24
N GLY A 172 -6.73 -4.72 34.96
CA GLY A 172 -5.77 -4.13 34.04
C GLY A 172 -6.15 -4.23 32.56
N CYS A 173 -7.33 -4.77 32.23
CA CYS A 173 -7.86 -4.75 30.86
C CYS A 173 -8.57 -3.42 30.58
N LEU A 174 -7.81 -2.43 30.11
CA LEU A 174 -8.27 -1.09 29.75
C LEU A 174 -8.10 -0.87 28.24
N LEU A 175 -9.15 -1.13 27.48
CA LEU A 175 -9.16 -1.12 26.03
C LEU A 175 -9.16 0.29 25.43
N ASN A 176 -9.38 1.35 26.22
CA ASN A 176 -9.16 2.73 25.80
C ASN A 176 -7.96 3.39 26.52
N PRO A 177 -6.72 3.20 26.03
CA PRO A 177 -5.53 3.74 26.67
C PRO A 177 -5.54 5.26 26.87
N THR A 178 -6.23 6.00 26.00
CA THR A 178 -6.31 7.46 26.09
C THR A 178 -7.17 7.96 27.25
N ALA A 179 -8.17 7.15 27.66
CA ALA A 179 -9.08 7.48 28.76
C ALA A 179 -8.54 7.06 30.14
N ILE A 180 -7.39 6.37 30.20
CA ILE A 180 -6.80 5.93 31.48
C ILE A 180 -6.41 7.14 32.33
N ASP A 181 -6.95 7.18 33.54
CA ASP A 181 -6.65 8.17 34.57
C ASP A 181 -5.34 7.85 35.30
N GLU A 182 -4.62 8.85 35.80
CA GLU A 182 -3.28 8.65 36.40
C GLU A 182 -3.31 7.67 37.58
N LYS A 183 -4.43 7.60 38.32
CA LYS A 183 -4.63 6.65 39.43
C LYS A 183 -4.66 5.19 38.96
N LYS A 184 -5.15 4.93 37.75
CA LYS A 184 -5.25 3.59 37.17
C LYS A 184 -3.92 3.11 36.57
N LEU A 185 -2.97 4.02 36.30
CA LEU A 185 -1.65 3.66 35.78
C LEU A 185 -0.84 2.82 36.78
N GLY A 186 -1.08 2.97 38.08
CA GLY A 186 -0.41 2.20 39.13
C GLY A 186 -0.72 0.69 39.13
N ILE A 187 -1.64 0.22 38.28
CA ILE A 187 -1.92 -1.21 38.06
C ILE A 187 -0.81 -1.86 37.21
N PHE A 188 -0.11 -1.06 36.41
CA PHE A 188 0.92 -1.51 35.48
C PHE A 188 2.31 -1.56 36.12
N THR A 189 3.21 -2.30 35.50
CA THR A 189 4.54 -2.64 36.04
C THR A 189 5.51 -1.46 35.86
N GLU A 190 5.45 -0.77 34.72
CA GLU A 190 6.19 0.47 34.53
C GLU A 190 5.54 1.62 35.32
N LYS A 191 6.38 2.49 35.90
CA LYS A 191 5.92 3.69 36.61
C LYS A 191 5.73 4.81 35.61
N TYR A 192 4.51 4.98 35.15
CA TYR A 192 4.11 6.14 34.35
C TYR A 192 3.74 7.31 35.27
N GLU A 193 4.37 8.47 35.10
CA GLU A 193 4.01 9.70 35.83
C GLU A 193 2.78 10.37 35.23
N THR A 194 2.67 10.33 33.89
CA THR A 194 1.55 10.82 33.10
C THR A 194 1.13 9.74 32.09
N ASN A 195 -0.09 9.81 31.56
CA ASN A 195 -0.55 8.86 30.56
C ASN A 195 0.09 9.15 29.18
N PRO A 196 1.03 8.32 28.68
CA PRO A 196 1.74 8.58 27.43
C PRO A 196 0.80 8.55 26.20
N CYS A 197 -0.31 7.83 26.30
CA CYS A 197 -1.28 7.70 25.21
C CYS A 197 -2.17 8.95 25.02
N ARG A 198 -2.27 9.82 26.03
CA ARG A 198 -2.99 11.10 25.91
C ARG A 198 -2.23 12.11 25.06
N GLU A 199 -0.90 12.13 25.20
CA GLU A 199 -0.04 13.06 24.46
C GLU A 199 0.14 12.63 23.02
N ASN A 200 0.53 11.37 22.82
CA ASN A 200 0.71 10.79 21.49
C ASN A 200 0.43 9.29 21.52
N TYR A 201 -0.73 8.92 20.96
CA TYR A 201 -1.20 7.53 20.92
C TYR A 201 -0.27 6.55 20.19
N TYR A 202 0.70 7.04 19.40
CA TYR A 202 1.61 6.22 18.60
C TYR A 202 3.07 6.38 19.03
N ASN A 203 3.35 7.01 20.16
CA ASN A 203 4.71 7.05 20.69
C ASN A 203 5.10 5.70 21.30
N ASN A 204 6.41 5.48 21.47
CA ASN A 204 6.93 4.22 21.99
C ASN A 204 6.48 3.93 23.44
N GLU A 205 6.28 4.97 24.26
CA GLU A 205 5.82 4.81 25.66
C GLU A 205 4.37 4.35 25.72
N CYS A 206 3.51 4.84 24.83
CA CYS A 206 2.13 4.38 24.70
C CYS A 206 2.08 2.95 24.14
N GLU A 207 2.94 2.58 23.18
CA GLU A 207 3.01 1.18 22.71
C GLU A 207 3.42 0.22 23.84
N LYS A 208 4.31 0.63 24.75
CA LYS A 208 4.63 -0.17 25.96
C LYS A 208 3.42 -0.31 26.89
N LEU A 209 2.72 0.80 27.18
CA LEU A 209 1.52 0.76 28.00
C LEU A 209 0.44 -0.16 27.38
N LYS A 210 0.22 -0.07 26.06
CA LYS A 210 -0.67 -0.98 25.34
C LYS A 210 -0.22 -2.43 25.45
N ALA A 211 1.08 -2.71 25.42
CA ALA A 211 1.60 -4.07 25.53
C ALA A 211 1.32 -4.65 26.92
N GLU A 212 1.46 -3.84 27.97
CA GLU A 212 1.09 -4.24 29.33
C GLU A 212 -0.41 -4.50 29.46
N ILE A 213 -1.26 -3.64 28.88
CA ILE A 213 -2.71 -3.83 28.83
C ILE A 213 -3.07 -5.16 28.15
N VAL A 214 -2.49 -5.43 26.97
CA VAL A 214 -2.73 -6.68 26.22
C VAL A 214 -2.28 -7.88 27.05
N ALA A 215 -1.10 -7.81 27.68
CA ALA A 215 -0.58 -8.89 28.52
C ALA A 215 -1.47 -9.18 29.74
N GLN A 216 -1.95 -8.15 30.42
CA GLN A 216 -2.87 -8.32 31.56
C GLN A 216 -4.23 -8.85 31.10
N CYS A 217 -4.79 -8.28 30.04
CA CYS A 217 -6.10 -8.70 29.54
C CYS A 217 -6.08 -10.14 29.01
N THR A 218 -4.97 -10.58 28.40
CA THR A 218 -4.83 -11.95 27.86
C THR A 218 -4.32 -12.98 28.85
N ASN A 219 -4.12 -12.60 30.11
CA ASN A 219 -3.71 -13.53 31.15
C ASN A 219 -4.77 -14.64 31.34
N PRO A 220 -4.40 -15.94 31.33
CA PRO A 220 -5.34 -17.05 31.52
C PRO A 220 -6.12 -17.03 32.85
N LEU A 221 -5.62 -16.31 33.85
CA LEU A 221 -6.32 -16.12 35.13
C LEU A 221 -7.41 -15.05 35.08
N ILE A 222 -7.35 -14.16 34.09
CA ILE A 222 -8.25 -13.00 33.93
C ILE A 222 -9.25 -13.26 32.80
N MET A 223 -8.77 -13.67 31.63
CA MET A 223 -9.61 -13.92 30.45
C MET A 223 -10.02 -15.38 30.34
N SER A 224 -11.31 -15.60 30.07
CA SER A 224 -11.82 -16.96 29.81
C SER A 224 -11.22 -17.55 28.52
N GLU A 225 -11.06 -18.87 28.49
CA GLU A 225 -10.58 -19.59 27.30
C GLU A 225 -11.41 -19.26 26.05
N SER A 226 -12.73 -19.16 26.19
CA SER A 226 -13.61 -18.82 25.06
C SER A 226 -13.36 -17.41 24.51
N ALA A 227 -13.06 -16.45 25.39
CA ALA A 227 -12.71 -15.09 24.98
C ALA A 227 -11.32 -15.06 24.35
N PHE A 228 -10.36 -15.82 24.89
CA PHE A 228 -9.00 -15.93 24.36
C PHE A 228 -8.97 -16.52 22.95
N GLN A 229 -9.71 -17.60 22.69
CA GLN A 229 -9.82 -18.19 21.36
C GLN A 229 -10.47 -17.23 20.36
N MET A 230 -11.50 -16.49 20.78
CA MET A 230 -12.15 -15.51 19.92
C MET A 230 -11.26 -14.30 19.65
N TYR A 231 -10.49 -13.84 20.64
CA TYR A 231 -9.45 -12.82 20.48
C TYR A 231 -8.42 -13.22 19.41
N HIS A 232 -7.93 -14.46 19.43
CA HIS A 232 -6.98 -14.91 18.42
C HIS A 232 -7.60 -14.98 17.01
N ALA A 233 -8.86 -15.40 16.91
CA ALA A 233 -9.58 -15.35 15.64
C ALA A 233 -9.75 -13.89 15.16
N ASP A 234 -10.11 -12.98 16.07
CA ASP A 234 -10.26 -11.56 15.79
C ASP A 234 -8.94 -10.89 15.41
N LEU A 235 -7.82 -11.29 16.01
CA LEU A 235 -6.49 -10.80 15.62
C LEU A 235 -6.15 -11.20 14.18
N ASN A 236 -6.39 -12.45 13.80
CA ASN A 236 -6.22 -12.89 12.42
C ASN A 236 -7.13 -12.11 11.46
N HIS A 237 -8.35 -11.77 11.90
CA HIS A 237 -9.25 -10.94 11.12
C HIS A 237 -8.73 -9.49 10.97
N ILE A 238 -8.13 -8.90 12.00
CA ILE A 238 -7.47 -7.59 11.90
C ILE A 238 -6.28 -7.66 10.94
N ASP A 239 -5.53 -8.75 10.94
CA ASP A 239 -4.40 -8.97 10.03
C ASP A 239 -4.85 -9.09 8.57
N ASP A 240 -5.93 -9.83 8.32
CA ASP A 240 -6.59 -9.89 7.01
C ASP A 240 -7.05 -8.48 6.57
N ILE A 241 -7.61 -7.66 7.47
CA ILE A 241 -7.98 -6.26 7.17
C ILE A 241 -6.74 -5.43 6.83
N CYS A 242 -5.66 -5.56 7.59
CA CYS A 242 -4.41 -4.89 7.30
C CYS A 242 -3.88 -5.23 5.91
N PHE A 243 -3.95 -6.51 5.54
CA PHE A 243 -3.61 -6.94 4.19
C PHE A 243 -4.50 -6.30 3.13
N TYR A 244 -5.82 -6.21 3.38
CA TYR A 244 -6.77 -5.55 2.50
C TYR A 244 -6.45 -4.05 2.29
N LEU A 245 -6.23 -3.31 3.38
CA LEU A 245 -5.91 -1.88 3.34
C LEU A 245 -4.56 -1.61 2.66
N GLN A 246 -3.53 -2.39 2.99
CA GLN A 246 -2.22 -2.29 2.35
C GLN A 246 -2.28 -2.65 0.86
N SER A 247 -3.06 -3.66 0.48
CA SER A 247 -3.25 -4.05 -0.92
C SER A 247 -3.95 -2.96 -1.73
N GLY A 248 -4.89 -2.22 -1.13
CA GLY A 248 -5.51 -1.05 -1.76
C GLY A 248 -4.50 0.03 -2.12
N GLU A 249 -3.65 0.42 -1.16
CA GLU A 249 -2.57 1.38 -1.38
C GLU A 249 -1.51 0.87 -2.37
N TRP A 250 -1.16 -0.41 -2.29
CA TRP A 250 -0.23 -1.04 -3.23
C TRP A 250 -0.80 -1.06 -4.66
N ASN A 251 -2.08 -1.38 -4.83
CA ASN A 251 -2.73 -1.41 -6.14
C ASN A 251 -2.77 0.00 -6.75
N ARG A 252 -3.13 1.02 -5.95
CA ARG A 252 -3.11 2.43 -6.36
C ARG A 252 -1.73 2.90 -6.81
N ARG A 253 -0.67 2.57 -6.05
CA ARG A 253 0.73 2.92 -6.43
C ARG A 253 1.19 2.18 -7.68
N THR A 254 0.81 0.92 -7.82
CA THR A 254 1.15 0.09 -8.99
C THR A 254 0.51 0.63 -10.26
N GLU A 255 -0.76 1.03 -10.20
CA GLU A 255 -1.46 1.67 -11.33
C GLU A 255 -0.76 2.97 -11.76
N VAL A 256 -0.39 3.84 -10.81
CA VAL A 256 0.37 5.07 -11.11
C VAL A 256 1.71 4.77 -11.77
N ASN A 257 2.44 3.76 -11.29
CA ASN A 257 3.72 3.37 -11.87
C ASN A 257 3.57 2.76 -13.27
N ILE A 258 2.55 1.93 -13.50
CA ILE A 258 2.24 1.38 -14.83
C ILE A 258 1.91 2.52 -15.80
N ASN A 259 1.10 3.50 -15.38
CA ASN A 259 0.78 4.67 -16.20
C ASN A 259 2.04 5.49 -16.55
N ARG A 260 2.91 5.74 -15.57
CA ARG A 260 4.21 6.41 -15.79
C ARG A 260 5.12 5.64 -16.74
N LEU A 261 5.17 4.30 -16.61
CA LEU A 261 5.91 3.44 -17.52
C LEU A 261 5.34 3.48 -18.93
N GLY A 262 4.01 3.49 -19.07
CA GLY A 262 3.32 3.67 -20.35
C GLY A 262 3.68 4.99 -21.02
N GLU A 263 3.65 6.10 -20.28
CA GLU A 263 4.07 7.41 -20.78
C GLU A 263 5.55 7.44 -21.19
N ALA A 264 6.42 6.82 -20.40
CA ALA A 264 7.85 6.73 -20.70
C ALA A 264 8.10 5.89 -21.96
N ALA A 265 7.38 4.78 -22.12
CA ALA A 265 7.46 3.93 -23.31
C ALA A 265 6.99 4.69 -24.57
N ILE A 266 5.89 5.45 -24.49
CA ILE A 266 5.43 6.29 -25.60
C ILE A 266 6.49 7.34 -25.97
N LYS A 267 7.09 8.01 -24.98
CA LYS A 267 8.18 8.98 -25.22
C LYS A 267 9.39 8.33 -25.88
N LEU A 268 9.75 7.12 -25.45
CA LEU A 268 10.86 6.35 -26.02
C LEU A 268 10.58 5.93 -27.47
N ILE A 269 9.37 5.48 -27.77
CA ILE A 269 8.93 5.14 -29.14
C ILE A 269 9.02 6.38 -30.04
N ASN A 270 8.53 7.53 -29.59
CA ASN A 270 8.61 8.78 -30.34
C ASN A 270 10.07 9.20 -30.57
N SER A 271 10.93 9.07 -29.55
CA SER A 271 12.37 9.34 -29.68
C SER A 271 13.03 8.38 -30.67
N GLN A 272 12.67 7.09 -30.65
CA GLN A 272 13.18 6.09 -31.58
C GLN A 272 12.76 6.41 -33.02
N GLN A 273 11.52 6.83 -33.26
CA GLN A 273 11.07 7.28 -34.58
C GLN A 273 11.84 8.52 -35.07
N ILE A 274 12.09 9.48 -34.18
CA ILE A 274 12.92 10.65 -34.50
C ILE A 274 14.34 10.21 -34.86
N ILE A 275 14.96 9.31 -34.08
CA ILE A 275 16.29 8.78 -34.35
C ILE A 275 16.32 8.03 -35.69
N GLU A 276 15.34 7.18 -35.99
CA GLU A 276 15.26 6.48 -37.28
C GLU A 276 15.19 7.48 -38.45
N SER A 277 14.36 8.51 -38.33
CA SER A 277 14.25 9.56 -39.35
C SER A 277 15.56 10.33 -39.52
N PHE A 278 16.29 10.57 -38.43
CA PHE A 278 17.60 11.22 -38.44
C PHE A 278 18.64 10.33 -39.11
N LEU A 279 18.70 9.04 -38.76
CA LEU A 279 19.61 8.06 -39.37
C LEU A 279 19.39 7.95 -40.87
N LYS A 280 18.13 7.93 -41.34
CA LYS A 280 17.81 7.95 -42.78
C LYS A 280 18.33 9.21 -43.48
N LYS A 281 18.22 10.38 -42.85
CA LYS A 281 18.77 11.64 -43.38
C LYS A 281 20.29 11.62 -43.44
N VAL A 282 20.95 11.13 -42.39
CA VAL A 282 22.40 10.99 -42.33
C VAL A 282 22.91 10.02 -43.39
N GLN A 283 22.25 8.87 -43.55
CA GLN A 283 22.58 7.90 -44.59
C GLN A 283 22.51 8.53 -45.98
N LYS A 284 21.39 9.19 -46.31
CA LYS A 284 21.23 9.87 -47.60
C LYS A 284 22.33 10.92 -47.84
N SER A 285 22.70 11.70 -46.81
CA SER A 285 23.77 12.68 -46.91
C SER A 285 25.14 12.02 -47.12
N GLN A 286 25.41 10.88 -46.49
CA GLN A 286 26.64 10.13 -46.72
C GLN A 286 26.71 9.57 -48.15
N ASP A 287 25.61 9.02 -48.67
CA ASP A 287 25.55 8.52 -50.04
C ASP A 287 25.85 9.63 -51.06
N GLU A 288 25.24 10.81 -50.87
CA GLU A 288 25.51 11.99 -51.71
C GLU A 288 26.98 12.44 -51.62
N ASN A 289 27.58 12.39 -50.44
CA ASN A 289 28.99 12.75 -50.25
C ASN A 289 29.93 11.73 -50.88
N ILE A 290 29.65 10.43 -50.76
CA ILE A 290 30.42 9.35 -51.41
C ILE A 290 30.33 9.51 -52.93
N GLN A 291 29.14 9.80 -53.47
CA GLN A 291 28.99 10.04 -54.90
C GLN A 291 29.81 11.26 -55.38
N LYS A 292 29.82 12.35 -54.62
CA LYS A 292 30.65 13.53 -54.93
C LYS A 292 32.14 13.20 -54.86
N ALA A 293 32.58 12.47 -53.84
CA ALA A 293 33.96 12.04 -53.69
C ALA A 293 34.40 11.14 -54.86
N ASN A 294 33.58 10.15 -55.23
CA ASN A 294 33.85 9.28 -56.37
C ASN A 294 33.97 10.06 -57.68
N LYS A 295 33.07 11.02 -57.94
CA LYS A 295 33.15 11.88 -59.13
C LYS A 295 34.45 12.70 -59.15
N LEU A 296 34.87 13.22 -57.99
CA LEU A 296 36.13 13.95 -57.87
C LEU A 296 37.33 13.05 -58.14
N THR A 297 37.35 11.83 -57.59
CA THR A 297 38.41 10.85 -57.85
C THR A 297 38.51 10.50 -59.33
N THR A 298 37.38 10.20 -60.00
CA THR A 298 37.36 9.94 -61.45
C THR A 298 37.86 11.12 -62.26
N TRP A 299 37.49 12.35 -61.88
CA TRP A 299 38.00 13.56 -62.52
C TRP A 299 39.51 13.75 -62.31
N MET A 300 40.02 13.48 -61.11
CA MET A 300 41.46 13.52 -60.82
C MET A 300 42.24 12.47 -61.62
N ASP A 301 41.69 11.26 -61.79
CA ASP A 301 42.31 10.22 -62.62
C ASP A 301 42.34 10.66 -64.09
N SER A 302 41.25 11.20 -64.63
CA SER A 302 41.21 11.75 -65.99
C SER A 302 42.24 12.85 -66.20
N LEU A 303 42.37 13.79 -65.25
CA LEU A 303 43.38 14.84 -65.33
C LEU A 303 44.81 14.30 -65.29
N ARG A 304 45.08 13.28 -64.47
CA ARG A 304 46.40 12.64 -64.42
C ARG A 304 46.74 12.05 -65.79
N ASP A 305 45.77 11.38 -66.43
CA ASP A 305 45.96 10.75 -67.72
C ASP A 305 46.17 11.81 -68.82
N ASP A 306 45.39 12.90 -68.83
CA ASP A 306 45.58 14.04 -69.74
C ASP A 306 46.98 14.68 -69.60
N VAL A 307 47.44 14.87 -68.36
CA VAL A 307 48.79 15.41 -68.08
C VAL A 307 49.88 14.44 -68.56
N HIS A 308 49.68 13.14 -68.35
CA HIS A 308 50.61 12.12 -68.83
C HIS A 308 50.73 12.14 -70.36
N ASP A 309 49.61 12.28 -71.07
CA ASP A 309 49.59 12.39 -72.53
C ASP A 309 50.33 13.64 -73.02
N VAL A 310 50.15 14.78 -72.36
CA VAL A 310 50.91 16.01 -72.68
C VAL A 310 52.41 15.79 -72.49
N PHE A 311 52.84 15.13 -71.42
CA PHE A 311 54.26 14.82 -71.21
C PHE A 311 54.80 13.87 -72.28
N ASN A 312 54.04 12.85 -72.67
CA ASN A 312 54.41 11.93 -73.76
C ASN A 312 54.57 12.68 -75.09
N ILE A 313 53.66 13.62 -75.40
CA ILE A 313 53.75 14.47 -76.60
C ILE A 313 55.00 15.35 -76.53
N LEU A 314 55.29 15.97 -75.38
CA LEU A 314 56.49 16.79 -75.18
C LEU A 314 57.78 15.95 -75.31
N GLU A 315 57.79 14.71 -74.82
CA GLU A 315 58.90 13.78 -74.97
C GLU A 315 59.11 13.41 -76.45
N ILE A 316 58.03 13.13 -77.18
CA ILE A 316 58.07 12.90 -78.62
C ILE A 316 58.65 14.13 -79.33
N ILE A 317 58.14 15.33 -79.06
CA ILE A 317 58.63 16.59 -79.68
C ILE A 317 60.11 16.80 -79.36
N THR A 318 60.53 16.65 -78.11
CA THR A 318 61.93 16.82 -77.73
C THR A 318 62.83 15.75 -78.34
N SER A 319 62.34 14.52 -78.55
CA SER A 319 63.07 13.48 -79.29
C SER A 319 63.25 13.83 -80.77
N TYR A 320 62.21 14.39 -81.42
CA TYR A 320 62.29 14.89 -82.79
C TYR A 320 63.23 16.08 -82.90
N GLN A 321 63.17 17.04 -81.97
CA GLN A 321 64.10 18.16 -81.91
C GLN A 321 65.54 17.68 -81.71
N ARG A 322 65.79 16.68 -80.86
CA ARG A 322 67.12 16.07 -80.70
C ARG A 322 67.64 15.42 -81.99
N LYS A 323 66.76 14.81 -82.78
CA LYS A 323 67.12 14.24 -84.10
C LYS A 323 67.39 15.29 -85.17
N ILE A 324 66.78 16.47 -85.07
CA ILE A 324 66.92 17.56 -86.05
C ILE A 324 68.11 18.48 -85.70
N PHE A 325 68.32 18.78 -84.42
CA PHE A 325 69.37 19.69 -83.94
C PHE A 325 70.62 18.96 -83.38
N GLY A 326 70.59 17.63 -83.31
CA GLY A 326 71.76 16.80 -83.04
C GLY A 326 72.55 16.51 -84.31
N MET A 327 73.11 17.57 -84.91
CA MET A 327 74.27 17.54 -85.79
C MET A 327 75.28 18.54 -85.27
#